data_AF-A0A7V5K475-F1
#
_entry.id   AF-A0A7V5K475-F1
#
_cell.length_a   1.000
_cell.length_b   1.000
_cell.length_c   1.000
_cell.angle_alpha   90.00
_cell.angle_beta   90.00
_cell.angle_gamma   90.00
#
_symmetry.space_group_name_H-M   'P 1'
#
loop_
_entity.id
_entity.type
_entity.pdbx_description
1 polymer ?
#
loop_
_entity_poly.entity_id
_entity_poly.type
_entity_poly.pdbx_seq_one_letter_code
_entity_poly.pdbx_strand_id
1 'polypeptide(L)'
;MQFSYCTSIFTGRPRTSMLTFLGAVLLVLFWGTVEQALALQVHPEPEGLYSHQIAHLFFILSMAVMVFWLRKRGLIREPGWRLIQWGCIMFIVWNAAAFIGHAVEAEMTEESFVGKGWSRALLVQGLVSPVIYLLLKMDHLTCVPAILFLFLGLRKIRQRAEAP
;
A
#
# COMPACT_ATOMS: atom_id res chain seq x y z
N MET A 1 24.72 44.26 10.12
CA MET A 1 25.07 42.82 10.09
C MET A 1 24.56 42.24 8.79
N GLN A 2 25.45 42.04 7.82
CA GLN A 2 25.16 41.38 6.54
C GLN A 2 25.54 39.91 6.67
N PHE A 3 24.60 39.00 6.46
CA PHE A 3 24.88 37.57 6.29
C PHE A 3 25.14 37.31 4.80
N SER A 4 26.40 37.03 4.46
CA SER A 4 26.79 36.51 3.14
C SER A 4 26.45 35.02 3.07
N TYR A 5 25.56 34.66 2.14
CA TYR A 5 25.31 33.25 1.79
C TYR A 5 26.45 32.75 0.87
N CYS A 6 27.20 31.77 1.37
CA CYS A 6 28.19 31.04 0.58
C CYS A 6 27.47 29.98 -0.27
N THR A 7 27.12 30.32 -1.51
CA THR A 7 26.63 29.39 -2.53
C THR A 7 27.78 28.98 -3.44
N SER A 8 28.47 27.89 -3.09
CA SER A 8 29.37 27.20 -4.01
C SER A 8 29.63 25.78 -3.53
N ILE A 9 28.66 24.89 -3.72
CA ILE A 9 28.93 23.45 -3.68
C ILE A 9 28.22 22.82 -4.88
N PHE A 10 28.99 22.06 -5.67
CA PHE A 10 28.63 21.26 -6.86
C PHE A 10 28.77 21.91 -8.25
N THR A 11 30.02 22.10 -8.68
CA THR A 11 30.41 22.06 -10.11
C THR A 11 31.54 21.04 -10.33
N GLY A 12 31.39 19.82 -9.81
CA GLY A 12 32.29 18.70 -10.14
C GLY A 12 31.66 17.81 -11.21
N ARG A 13 32.17 17.83 -12.45
CA ARG A 13 31.83 16.78 -13.44
C ARG A 13 32.36 15.45 -12.90
N PRO A 14 31.53 14.39 -12.73
CA PRO A 14 32.03 13.11 -12.29
C PRO A 14 32.97 12.55 -13.36
N ARG A 15 34.23 12.32 -12.97
CA ARG A 15 35.23 11.66 -13.80
C ARG A 15 34.92 10.17 -13.79
N THR A 16 34.01 9.73 -14.66
CA THR A 16 33.70 8.30 -14.83
C THR A 16 34.98 7.58 -15.24
N SER A 17 35.48 6.69 -14.39
CA SER A 17 36.68 5.92 -14.69
C SER A 17 36.35 4.84 -15.71
N MET A 18 37.32 4.45 -16.53
CA MET A 18 37.16 3.35 -17.49
C MET A 18 36.68 2.06 -16.80
N LEU A 19 37.06 1.85 -15.53
CA LEU A 19 36.59 0.76 -14.67
C LEU A 19 35.09 0.84 -14.34
N THR A 20 34.53 2.04 -14.12
CA THR A 20 33.09 2.18 -13.87
C THR A 20 32.28 1.91 -15.14
N PHE A 21 32.80 2.32 -16.31
CA PHE A 21 32.17 2.02 -17.59
C PHE A 21 32.24 0.52 -17.94
N LEU A 22 33.41 -0.11 -17.80
CA LEU A 22 33.57 -1.55 -17.99
C LEU A 22 32.71 -2.36 -17.01
N GLY A 23 32.64 -1.94 -15.75
CA GLY A 23 31.77 -2.56 -14.75
C GLY A 23 30.29 -2.51 -15.16
N ALA A 24 29.82 -1.35 -15.63
CA ALA A 24 28.45 -1.21 -16.12
C ALA A 24 28.17 -2.06 -17.37
N VAL A 25 29.12 -2.11 -18.31
CA VAL A 25 29.00 -2.93 -19.53
C VAL A 25 28.94 -4.41 -19.19
N LEU A 26 29.81 -4.90 -18.30
CA LEU A 26 29.76 -6.28 -17.83
C LEU A 26 28.42 -6.58 -17.15
N LEU A 27 27.92 -5.68 -16.30
CA LEU A 27 26.65 -5.85 -15.60
C LEU A 27 25.45 -5.95 -16.55
N VAL A 28 25.46 -5.20 -17.67
CA VAL A 28 24.46 -5.30 -18.74
C VAL A 28 24.60 -6.61 -19.52
N LEU A 29 25.83 -7.03 -19.84
CA LEU A 29 26.08 -8.27 -20.59
C LEU A 29 25.66 -9.52 -19.79
N PHE A 30 25.78 -9.50 -18.47
CA PHE A 30 25.34 -10.59 -17.59
C PHE A 30 23.86 -10.50 -17.17
N TRP A 31 23.15 -9.41 -17.50
CA TRP A 31 21.73 -9.25 -17.13
C TRP A 31 20.82 -10.28 -17.80
N GLY A 32 21.16 -10.72 -19.02
CA GLY A 32 20.35 -11.65 -19.82
C GLY A 32 20.67 -13.14 -19.63
N THR A 33 21.70 -13.49 -18.84
CA THR A 33 22.13 -14.89 -18.67
C THR A 33 21.51 -15.57 -17.45
N VAL A 34 20.63 -14.87 -16.73
CA VAL A 34 19.97 -15.41 -15.54
C VAL A 34 18.72 -16.18 -15.98
N GLU A 35 18.83 -17.50 -16.11
CA GLU A 35 17.70 -18.37 -16.46
C GLU A 35 16.68 -18.50 -15.32
N GLN A 36 17.13 -18.35 -14.07
CA GLN A 36 16.28 -18.48 -12.88
C GLN A 36 16.60 -17.39 -11.85
N ALA A 37 15.62 -16.58 -11.50
CA ALA A 37 15.71 -15.63 -10.40
C ALA A 37 15.57 -16.39 -9.06
N LEU A 38 16.63 -17.07 -8.63
CA LEU A 38 16.65 -17.92 -7.42
C LEU A 38 16.41 -17.16 -6.10
N ALA A 39 16.44 -15.83 -6.12
CA ALA A 39 16.07 -14.97 -4.99
C ALA A 39 14.55 -14.71 -4.91
N LEU A 40 13.77 -15.18 -5.88
CA LEU A 40 12.32 -15.02 -5.88
C LEU A 40 11.69 -16.16 -5.06
N GLN A 41 11.37 -15.88 -3.81
CA GLN A 41 10.55 -16.78 -2.99
C GLN A 41 9.08 -16.63 -3.42
N VAL A 42 8.63 -17.50 -4.30
CA VAL A 42 7.22 -17.60 -4.67
C VAL A 42 6.52 -18.38 -3.56
N HIS A 43 5.58 -17.75 -2.84
CA HIS A 43 4.71 -18.46 -1.90
C HIS A 43 3.43 -18.86 -2.64
N PRO A 44 3.32 -20.12 -3.12
CA PRO A 44 2.06 -20.61 -3.66
C PRO A 44 1.00 -20.66 -2.55
N GLU A 45 -0.25 -20.93 -2.94
CA GLU A 45 -1.26 -21.33 -1.96
C GLU A 45 -0.74 -22.53 -1.16
N PRO A 46 -0.92 -22.54 0.18
CA PRO A 46 -1.69 -21.59 0.98
C PRO A 46 -0.86 -20.54 1.74
N GLU A 47 0.48 -20.60 1.72
CA GLU A 47 1.34 -19.76 2.57
C GLU A 47 1.19 -18.25 2.28
N GLY A 48 1.09 -17.91 0.99
CA GLY A 48 0.89 -16.52 0.56
C GLY A 48 -0.44 -15.96 1.07
N LEU A 49 -1.51 -16.78 1.02
CA LEU A 49 -2.82 -16.42 1.53
C LEU A 49 -2.79 -16.17 3.03
N TYR A 50 -2.21 -17.07 3.82
CA TYR A 50 -2.10 -16.88 5.27
C TYR A 50 -1.31 -15.64 5.65
N SER A 51 -0.15 -15.44 5.03
CA SER A 51 0.67 -14.25 5.28
C SER A 51 -0.09 -12.97 4.94
N HIS A 52 -0.85 -12.97 3.85
CA HIS A 52 -1.69 -11.84 3.45
C HIS A 52 -2.82 -11.58 4.43
N GLN A 53 -3.53 -12.62 4.88
CA GLN A 53 -4.58 -12.51 5.90
C GLN A 53 -4.05 -11.95 7.22
N ILE A 54 -2.87 -12.43 7.67
CA ILE A 54 -2.21 -11.93 8.88
C ILE A 54 -1.83 -10.45 8.71
N ALA A 55 -1.39 -10.03 7.52
CA ALA A 55 -1.09 -8.63 7.24
C ALA A 55 -2.33 -7.72 7.41
N HIS A 56 -3.52 -8.14 6.95
CA HIS A 56 -4.76 -7.40 7.18
C HIS A 56 -5.09 -7.26 8.67
N LEU A 57 -5.01 -8.35 9.43
CA LEU A 57 -5.27 -8.34 10.88
C LEU A 57 -4.29 -7.43 11.62
N PHE A 58 -3.00 -7.50 11.27
CA PHE A 58 -1.97 -6.64 11.84
C PHE A 58 -2.21 -5.16 11.49
N PHE A 59 -2.63 -4.86 10.26
CA PHE A 59 -2.98 -3.51 9.85
C PHE A 59 -4.18 -2.97 10.62
N ILE A 60 -5.24 -3.77 10.78
CA ILE A 60 -6.42 -3.43 11.59
C ILE A 60 -6.00 -3.06 13.01
N LEU A 61 -5.20 -3.91 13.66
CA LEU A 61 -4.71 -3.68 15.01
C LEU A 61 -3.89 -2.39 15.10
N SER A 62 -3.00 -2.17 14.14
CA SER A 62 -2.16 -0.96 14.07
C SER A 62 -3.00 0.32 13.94
N MET A 63 -4.02 0.31 13.10
CA MET A 63 -4.95 1.44 12.95
C MET A 63 -5.81 1.64 14.20
N ALA A 64 -6.27 0.58 14.84
CA ALA A 64 -7.05 0.66 16.08
C ALA A 64 -6.22 1.28 17.22
N VAL A 65 -4.96 0.85 17.37
CA VAL A 65 -4.00 1.42 18.32
C VAL A 65 -3.73 2.90 18.00
N MET A 66 -3.57 3.27 16.73
CA MET A 66 -3.41 4.66 16.31
C MET A 66 -4.64 5.50 16.72
N VAL A 67 -5.86 5.05 16.40
CA VAL A 67 -7.10 5.73 16.77
C VAL A 67 -7.22 5.89 18.29
N PHE A 68 -6.90 4.83 19.05
CA PHE A 68 -6.89 4.86 20.51
C PHE A 68 -5.97 5.98 21.03
N TRP A 69 -4.72 6.05 20.54
CA TRP A 69 -3.76 7.05 20.99
C TRP A 69 -4.13 8.47 20.55
N LEU A 70 -4.65 8.67 19.33
CA LEU A 70 -5.14 9.97 18.87
C LEU A 70 -6.22 10.52 19.82
N ARG A 71 -7.15 9.66 20.25
CA ARG A 71 -8.21 10.01 21.21
C ARG A 71 -7.65 10.24 22.61
N LYS A 72 -6.83 9.32 23.12
CA LYS A 72 -6.27 9.37 24.47
C LYS A 72 -5.41 10.61 24.70
N ARG A 73 -4.70 11.09 23.66
CA ARG A 73 -3.87 12.31 23.69
C ARG A 73 -4.63 13.59 23.34
N GLY A 74 -5.93 13.50 23.02
CA GLY A 74 -6.74 14.65 22.64
C GLY A 74 -6.36 15.31 21.31
N LEU A 75 -5.55 14.64 20.47
CA LEU A 75 -5.08 15.17 19.19
C LEU A 75 -6.24 15.42 18.22
N ILE A 76 -7.34 14.67 18.34
CA ILE A 76 -8.54 14.78 17.51
C ILE A 76 -9.26 16.14 17.60
N ARG A 77 -8.90 16.97 18.60
CA ARG A 77 -9.37 18.36 18.70
C ARG A 77 -8.83 19.19 17.54
N GLU A 78 -7.68 18.80 17.00
CA GLU A 78 -7.07 19.45 15.86
C GLU A 78 -7.60 18.85 14.55
N PRO A 79 -8.06 19.67 13.60
CA PRO A 79 -8.76 19.14 12.44
C PRO A 79 -7.91 18.21 11.56
N GLY A 80 -6.58 18.40 11.49
CA GLY A 80 -5.69 17.54 10.72
C GLY A 80 -5.62 16.12 11.30
N TRP A 81 -5.43 16.01 12.61
CA TRP A 81 -5.46 14.73 13.33
C TRP A 81 -6.82 14.06 13.31
N ARG A 82 -7.92 14.83 13.31
CA ARG A 82 -9.28 14.30 13.13
C ARG A 82 -9.48 13.66 11.76
N LEU A 83 -8.93 14.24 10.69
CA LEU A 83 -8.96 13.63 9.36
C LEU A 83 -8.14 12.34 9.33
N ILE A 84 -6.96 12.31 9.95
CA ILE A 84 -6.16 11.07 10.09
C ILE A 84 -6.96 9.98 10.83
N GLN A 85 -7.68 10.33 11.91
CA GLN A 85 -8.54 9.37 12.60
C GLN A 85 -9.60 8.76 11.68
N TRP A 86 -10.27 9.58 10.85
CA TRP A 86 -11.23 9.07 9.87
C TRP A 86 -10.58 8.18 8.82
N GLY A 87 -9.38 8.53 8.35
CA GLY A 87 -8.57 7.67 7.49
C GLY A 87 -8.30 6.31 8.13
N CYS A 88 -7.84 6.28 9.39
CA CYS A 88 -7.59 5.04 10.12
C CYS A 88 -8.86 4.18 10.28
N ILE A 89 -10.01 4.79 10.59
CA ILE A 89 -11.28 4.06 10.71
C ILE A 89 -11.66 3.43 9.36
N MET A 90 -11.54 4.17 8.25
CA MET A 90 -11.82 3.65 6.92
C MET A 90 -10.85 2.54 6.52
N PHE A 91 -9.57 2.63 6.88
CA PHE A 91 -8.61 1.55 6.67
C PHE A 91 -8.94 0.29 7.49
N ILE A 92 -9.48 0.42 8.71
CA ILE A 92 -9.96 -0.74 9.49
C ILE A 92 -11.11 -1.41 8.74
N VAL A 93 -12.09 -0.64 8.29
CA VAL A 93 -13.24 -1.16 7.54
C VAL A 93 -12.79 -1.84 6.23
N TRP A 94 -11.88 -1.21 5.49
CA TRP A 94 -11.34 -1.77 4.25
C TRP A 94 -10.57 -3.08 4.50
N ASN A 95 -9.67 -3.13 5.48
CA ASN A 95 -8.91 -4.35 5.76
C ASN A 95 -9.82 -5.49 6.27
N ALA A 96 -10.87 -5.18 7.04
CA ALA A 96 -11.85 -6.18 7.44
C ALA A 96 -12.62 -6.72 6.22
N ALA A 97 -13.03 -5.83 5.31
CA ALA A 97 -13.68 -6.23 4.06
C ALA A 97 -12.75 -7.08 3.17
N ALA A 98 -11.48 -6.72 3.05
CA ALA A 98 -10.49 -7.49 2.28
C ALA A 98 -10.24 -8.87 2.90
N PHE A 99 -10.06 -8.94 4.23
CA PHE A 99 -9.94 -10.20 4.98
C PHE A 99 -11.13 -11.13 4.70
N ILE A 100 -12.36 -10.63 4.86
CA ILE A 100 -13.58 -11.39 4.59
C ILE A 100 -13.67 -11.75 3.10
N GLY A 101 -13.32 -10.84 2.19
CA GLY A 101 -13.37 -11.05 0.75
C GLY A 101 -12.49 -12.21 0.31
N HIS A 102 -11.30 -12.33 0.89
CA HIS A 102 -10.40 -13.46 0.68
C HIS A 102 -10.90 -14.76 1.32
N ALA A 103 -11.52 -14.70 2.51
CA ALA A 103 -12.13 -15.88 3.11
C ALA A 103 -13.29 -16.40 2.25
N VAL A 104 -14.13 -15.51 1.73
CA VAL A 104 -15.19 -15.86 0.77
C VAL A 104 -14.60 -16.42 -0.52
N GLU A 105 -13.55 -15.78 -1.06
CA GLU A 105 -12.84 -16.25 -2.27
C GLU A 105 -12.33 -17.68 -2.13
N ALA A 106 -11.80 -18.04 -0.95
CA ALA A 106 -11.29 -19.38 -0.67
C ALA A 106 -12.39 -20.46 -0.61
N GLU A 107 -13.64 -20.08 -0.35
CA GLU A 107 -14.80 -20.98 -0.36
C GLU A 107 -15.49 -21.06 -1.74
N MET A 108 -15.14 -20.16 -2.66
CA MET A 108 -15.74 -20.14 -4.00
C MET A 108 -15.13 -21.21 -4.91
N THR A 109 -15.99 -21.92 -5.64
CA THR A 109 -15.57 -22.90 -6.64
C THR A 109 -15.12 -22.21 -7.92
N GLU A 110 -14.24 -22.87 -8.70
CA GLU A 110 -13.82 -22.37 -10.02
C GLU A 110 -15.00 -22.18 -10.98
N GLU A 111 -16.14 -22.86 -10.76
CA GLU A 111 -17.39 -22.64 -11.52
C GLU A 111 -17.98 -21.23 -11.34
N SER A 112 -17.59 -20.52 -10.28
CA SER A 112 -17.98 -19.13 -10.05
C SER A 112 -17.23 -18.15 -10.96
N PHE A 113 -16.24 -18.62 -11.72
CA PHE A 113 -15.39 -17.80 -12.57
C PHE A 113 -15.33 -18.35 -13.99
N VAL A 114 -15.21 -17.45 -14.98
CA VAL A 114 -14.93 -17.80 -16.39
C VAL A 114 -13.65 -17.13 -16.85
N GLY A 115 -12.92 -17.80 -17.73
CA GLY A 115 -11.62 -17.32 -18.21
C GLY A 115 -10.48 -17.59 -17.21
N LYS A 116 -9.26 -17.24 -17.62
CA LYS A 116 -8.04 -17.41 -16.81
C LYS A 116 -7.17 -16.16 -16.88
N GLY A 117 -6.43 -15.88 -15.81
CA GLY A 117 -5.55 -14.71 -15.73
C GLY A 117 -6.31 -13.41 -15.99
N TRP A 118 -5.86 -12.61 -16.95
CA TRP A 118 -6.47 -11.32 -17.34
C TRP A 118 -7.89 -11.42 -17.89
N SER A 119 -8.33 -12.60 -18.35
CA SER A 119 -9.69 -12.84 -18.83
C SER A 119 -10.64 -13.36 -17.75
N ARG A 120 -10.15 -13.53 -16.51
CA ARG A 120 -10.94 -14.05 -15.40
C ARG A 120 -12.06 -13.06 -15.06
N ALA A 121 -13.30 -13.50 -15.19
CA ALA A 121 -14.49 -12.74 -14.85
C ALA A 121 -15.37 -13.56 -13.90
N LEU A 122 -16.04 -12.85 -12.99
CA LEU A 122 -16.95 -13.45 -12.02
C LEU A 122 -18.31 -13.74 -12.68
N LEU A 123 -18.78 -14.98 -12.60
CA LEU A 123 -20.15 -15.32 -12.97
C LEU A 123 -21.09 -14.96 -11.81
N VAL A 124 -21.93 -13.96 -12.03
CA VAL A 124 -22.98 -13.57 -11.07
C VAL A 124 -24.20 -14.49 -11.26
N GLN A 125 -23.98 -15.80 -11.11
CA GLN A 125 -25.04 -16.82 -11.15
C GLN A 125 -25.11 -17.47 -9.76
N GLY A 126 -26.23 -17.26 -9.06
CA GLY A 126 -26.35 -17.54 -7.62
C GLY A 126 -26.56 -16.26 -6.81
N LEU A 127 -27.32 -16.33 -5.71
CA LEU A 127 -27.96 -15.14 -5.12
C LEU A 127 -27.07 -14.32 -4.17
N VAL A 128 -26.06 -14.92 -3.50
CA VAL A 128 -25.44 -14.27 -2.33
C VAL A 128 -23.92 -14.20 -2.40
N SER A 129 -23.20 -15.33 -2.57
CA SER A 129 -21.73 -15.35 -2.48
C SER A 129 -21.02 -14.47 -3.54
N PRO A 130 -21.34 -14.54 -4.85
CA PRO A 130 -20.70 -13.69 -5.85
C PRO A 130 -20.96 -12.19 -5.66
N VAL A 131 -22.16 -11.83 -5.19
CA VAL A 131 -22.52 -10.42 -4.94
C VAL A 131 -21.77 -9.88 -3.73
N ILE A 132 -21.69 -10.66 -2.64
CA ILE A 132 -20.89 -10.32 -1.46
C ILE A 132 -19.42 -10.19 -1.84
N TYR A 133 -18.87 -11.16 -2.59
CA TYR A 133 -17.49 -11.12 -3.07
C TYR A 133 -17.21 -9.85 -3.89
N LEU A 134 -18.10 -9.51 -4.83
CA LEU A 134 -17.96 -8.29 -5.64
C LEU A 134 -17.93 -7.03 -4.76
N LEU A 135 -18.87 -6.91 -3.81
CA LEU A 135 -18.93 -5.77 -2.90
C LEU A 135 -17.67 -5.65 -2.03
N LEU A 136 -17.16 -6.78 -1.52
CA LEU A 136 -15.95 -6.81 -0.70
C LEU A 136 -14.68 -6.44 -1.48
N LYS A 137 -14.65 -6.71 -2.79
CA LYS A 137 -13.54 -6.31 -3.70
C LYS A 137 -13.61 -4.84 -4.14
N MET A 138 -14.64 -4.08 -3.80
CA MET A 138 -14.75 -2.67 -4.20
C MET A 138 -13.88 -1.73 -3.33
N ASP A 139 -12.57 -1.77 -3.54
CA ASP A 139 -11.59 -0.97 -2.80
C ASP A 139 -11.88 0.54 -2.83
N HIS A 140 -12.47 1.02 -3.93
CA HIS A 140 -12.81 2.42 -4.15
C HIS A 140 -13.79 3.00 -3.12
N LEU A 141 -14.60 2.15 -2.46
CA LEU A 141 -15.60 2.60 -1.50
C LEU A 141 -14.99 3.00 -0.16
N THR A 142 -13.85 2.42 0.21
CA THR A 142 -13.28 2.57 1.56
C THR A 142 -11.79 2.90 1.55
N CYS A 143 -10.97 2.21 0.76
CA CYS A 143 -9.52 2.46 0.69
C CYS A 143 -9.20 3.83 0.09
N VAL A 144 -9.82 4.19 -1.05
CA VAL A 144 -9.56 5.47 -1.71
C VAL A 144 -9.97 6.66 -0.82
N PRO A 145 -11.16 6.68 -0.19
CA PRO A 145 -11.50 7.68 0.83
C PRO A 145 -10.53 7.69 2.02
N ALA A 146 -10.06 6.53 2.49
CA ALA A 146 -9.11 6.46 3.59
C ALA A 146 -7.79 7.18 3.27
N ILE A 147 -7.25 6.96 2.06
CA ILE A 147 -6.05 7.63 1.55
C ILE A 147 -6.30 9.14 1.43
N LEU A 148 -7.47 9.55 0.92
CA LEU A 148 -7.82 10.97 0.82
C LEU A 148 -7.86 11.64 2.19
N PHE A 149 -8.50 11.02 3.18
CA PHE A 149 -8.54 11.54 4.56
C PHE A 149 -7.16 11.64 5.18
N LEU A 150 -6.32 10.63 4.99
CA LEU A 150 -4.93 10.63 5.45
C LEU A 150 -4.15 11.79 4.82
N PHE A 151 -4.20 11.93 3.49
CA PHE A 151 -3.52 12.99 2.75
C PHE A 151 -3.96 14.39 3.21
N LEU A 152 -5.28 14.63 3.30
CA LEU A 152 -5.83 15.90 3.75
C LEU A 152 -5.44 16.20 5.20
N GLY A 153 -5.43 15.18 6.06
CA GLY A 153 -4.99 15.29 7.46
C GLY A 153 -3.53 15.70 7.58
N LEU A 154 -2.64 15.02 6.86
CA LEU A 154 -1.20 15.35 6.80
C LEU A 154 -0.95 16.75 6.23
N ARG A 155 -1.64 17.11 5.14
CA ARG A 155 -1.56 18.46 4.55
C ARG A 155 -1.93 19.54 5.56
N LYS A 156 -2.99 19.32 6.35
CA LYS A 156 -3.46 20.30 7.34
C LYS A 156 -2.53 20.42 8.54
N ILE A 157 -1.88 19.33 8.95
CA ILE A 157 -0.83 19.37 9.99
C ILE A 157 0.37 20.18 9.49
N ARG A 158 0.83 19.92 8.26
CA ARG A 158 1.94 20.67 7.65
C ARG A 158 1.66 22.16 7.57
N GLN A 159 0.48 22.55 7.05
CA GLN A 159 0.09 23.95 6.93
C GLN A 159 0.07 24.70 8.27
N ARG A 160 -0.28 24.00 9.37
CA ARG A 160 -0.25 24.60 10.70
C ARG A 160 1.16 24.75 11.25
N ALA A 161 2.06 23.82 10.94
CA ALA A 161 3.46 23.91 11.33
C ALA A 161 4.20 25.05 10.60
N GLU A 162 3.75 25.40 9.39
CA GLU A 162 4.28 26.49 8.57
C GLU A 162 3.62 27.85 8.85
N ALA A 163 2.60 27.92 9.70
CA ALA A 163 1.92 29.17 10.04
C ALA A 163 2.81 30.04 10.97
N PRO A 164 2.94 31.35 10.69
CA PRO A 164 3.77 32.27 11.47
C PRO A 164 3.23 32.52 12.89
#